data_AF-A0A8S2WA89-F1
#
_entry.id   AF-A0A8S2WA89-F1
#
_cell.length_a   1.000
_cell.length_b   1.000
_cell.length_c   1.000
_cell.angle_alpha   90.00
_cell.angle_beta   90.00
_cell.angle_gamma   90.00
#
_symmetry.space_group_name_H-M   'P 1'
#
loop_
_entity.id
_entity.type
_entity.pdbx_description
1 polymer ?
#
loop_
_entity_poly.entity_id
_entity_poly.type
_entity_poly.pdbx_seq_one_letter_code
_entity_poly.pdbx_strand_id
1 'polypeptide(L)' 'MDEAASITLYSMEWEPQEECLYHVLNEILRNEKRQKLKPWFLFLKLILTALTQIPSSLSFVYRGVKQDMRKGYPEGKTFV' A
#
# COMPACT_ATOMS: atom_id res chain seq x y z
N MET A 1 -17.30 5.01 -8.77
CA MET A 1 -17.19 6.16 -7.82
C MET A 1 -16.42 5.71 -6.59
N ASP A 2 -16.82 4.56 -6.04
CA ASP A 2 -16.17 3.88 -4.93
C ASP A 2 -14.70 3.51 -5.22
N GLU A 3 -14.36 3.19 -6.47
CA GLU A 3 -12.99 2.89 -6.89
C GLU A 3 -12.06 4.09 -6.67
N ALA A 4 -12.45 5.27 -7.15
CA ALA A 4 -11.66 6.49 -6.97
C ALA A 4 -11.60 6.88 -5.48
N ALA A 5 -12.73 6.77 -4.76
CA ALA A 5 -12.78 7.03 -3.33
C ALA A 5 -11.87 6.10 -2.52
N SER A 6 -11.70 4.84 -2.95
CA SER A 6 -10.79 3.89 -2.30
C SER A 6 -9.32 4.31 -2.39
N ILE A 7 -8.91 4.90 -3.53
CA ILE A 7 -7.55 5.45 -3.71
C ILE A 7 -7.37 6.67 -2.82
N THR A 8 -8.36 7.59 -2.80
CA THR A 8 -8.34 8.76 -1.91
C THR A 8 -8.21 8.32 -0.45
N LEU A 9 -9.04 7.39 0.00
CA LEU A 9 -9.04 6.92 1.38
C LEU A 9 -7.72 6.22 1.77
N TYR A 10 -7.12 5.45 0.87
CA TYR A 10 -5.80 4.85 1.08
C TYR A 10 -4.65 5.87 1.05
N SER A 11 -4.85 7.05 0.49
CA SER A 11 -3.83 8.11 0.43
C SER A 11 -4.06 9.20 1.48
N MET A 12 -5.18 9.16 2.18
CA MET A 12 -5.56 10.17 3.14
C MET A 12 -4.89 9.91 4.49
N GLU A 13 -4.44 10.98 5.13
CA GLU A 13 -3.87 10.95 6.47
C GLU A 13 -4.77 11.75 7.41
N TRP A 14 -4.92 11.25 8.63
CA TRP A 14 -5.64 11.90 9.72
C TRP A 14 -5.01 11.52 11.06
N GLU A 15 -5.33 12.28 12.10
CA GLU A 15 -4.85 12.01 13.45
C GLU A 15 -5.89 11.17 14.22
N PRO A 16 -5.47 10.11 14.92
CA PRO A 16 -4.09 9.61 15.03
C PRO A 16 -3.65 8.79 13.80
N GLN A 17 -2.37 8.88 13.44
CA GLN A 17 -1.82 8.22 12.24
C GLN A 17 -2.02 6.69 12.26
N GLU A 18 -1.99 6.06 13.43
CA GLU A 18 -2.18 4.62 13.61
C GLU A 18 -3.59 4.15 13.23
N GLU A 19 -4.56 5.07 13.18
CA GLU A 19 -5.92 4.81 12.75
C GLU A 19 -6.14 5.12 11.26
N CYS A 20 -5.15 5.70 10.58
CA CYS A 20 -5.20 5.88 9.13
C CYS A 20 -5.37 4.55 8.42
N LEU A 21 -6.26 4.50 7.43
CA LEU A 21 -6.50 3.27 6.68
C LEU A 21 -5.21 2.72 6.05
N TYR A 22 -4.38 3.60 5.47
CA TYR A 22 -3.13 3.18 4.85
C TYR A 22 -2.16 2.56 5.86
N HIS A 23 -2.13 3.07 7.09
CA HIS A 23 -1.25 2.58 8.15
C HIS A 23 -1.69 1.18 8.57
N VAL A 24 -2.96 1.05 8.98
CA VAL A 24 -3.58 -0.20 9.43
C VAL A 24 -3.50 -1.27 8.34
N LEU A 25 -3.92 -0.95 7.11
CA LEU A 25 -3.97 -1.92 6.04
C LEU A 25 -2.56 -2.40 5.65
N ASN A 26 -1.58 -1.50 5.59
CA ASN A 26 -0.21 -1.88 5.27
C ASN A 26 0.46 -2.69 6.38
N GLU A 27 0.12 -2.47 7.64
CA GLU A 27 0.55 -3.34 8.75
C GLU A 27 -0.04 -4.75 8.59
N ILE A 28 -1.36 -4.84 8.34
CA ILE A 28 -2.06 -6.12 8.19
C ILE A 28 -1.54 -6.90 6.96
N LEU A 29 -1.25 -6.22 5.85
CA LEU A 29 -0.67 -6.83 4.65
C LEU A 29 0.72 -7.43 4.90
N ARG A 30 1.53 -6.82 5.78
CA ARG A 30 2.86 -7.30 6.17
C ARG A 30 2.81 -8.34 7.29
N ASN A 31 1.66 -8.52 7.94
CA ASN A 31 1.51 -9.46 9.05
C ASN A 31 1.53 -10.91 8.55
N GLU A 32 2.32 -11.77 9.21
CA GLU A 32 2.40 -13.20 8.92
C GLU A 32 1.05 -13.93 9.14
N LYS A 33 0.22 -13.44 10.07
CA LYS A 33 -1.10 -14.00 10.38
C LYS A 33 -2.12 -13.61 9.30
N ARG A 34 -2.12 -14.34 8.19
CA ARG A 34 -3.01 -14.11 7.02
C ARG A 34 -4.51 -14.10 7.35
N GLN A 35 -4.93 -14.70 8.46
CA GLN A 35 -6.34 -14.64 8.92
C GLN A 35 -6.80 -13.19 9.18
N LYS A 36 -5.89 -12.30 9.62
CA LYS A 36 -6.17 -10.89 9.84
C LYS A 36 -6.51 -10.14 8.55
N LEU A 37 -6.13 -10.68 7.39
CA LEU A 37 -6.37 -10.06 6.09
C LEU A 37 -7.79 -10.30 5.57
N LYS A 38 -8.47 -11.37 6.02
CA LYS A 38 -9.79 -11.76 5.51
C LYS A 38 -10.85 -10.64 5.55
N PRO A 39 -10.97 -9.83 6.62
CA PRO A 39 -11.93 -8.73 6.65
C PRO A 39 -11.69 -7.67 5.57
N TRP A 40 -10.47 -7.58 5.03
CA TRP A 40 -10.05 -6.56 4.08
C TRP A 40 -10.20 -6.97 2.62
N PHE A 41 -10.60 -8.21 2.32
CA PHE A 41 -10.63 -8.72 0.94
C PHE A 41 -11.52 -7.90 0.00
N LEU A 42 -12.67 -7.42 0.48
CA LEU A 42 -13.56 -6.58 -0.33
C LEU A 42 -12.93 -5.21 -0.61
N PHE A 43 -12.28 -4.61 0.38
CA PHE A 43 -11.56 -3.35 0.18
C PHE A 43 -10.37 -3.53 -0.77
N LEU A 44 -9.59 -4.60 -0.60
CA LEU A 44 -8.47 -4.93 -1.48
C LEU A 44 -8.93 -5.15 -2.92
N LYS A 45 -10.03 -5.87 -3.11
CA LYS A 45 -10.63 -6.03 -4.45
C LYS A 45 -10.99 -4.67 -5.04
N LEU A 46 -11.64 -3.80 -4.27
CA LEU A 46 -12.06 -2.47 -4.72
C LEU A 46 -10.86 -1.61 -5.14
N ILE A 47 -9.86 -1.46 -4.28
CA ILE A 47 -8.69 -0.61 -4.56
C ILE A 47 -7.82 -1.17 -5.67
N LEU A 48 -7.62 -2.49 -5.74
CA LEU A 48 -6.86 -3.09 -6.84
C LEU A 48 -7.61 -2.92 -8.17
N THR A 49 -8.94 -3.05 -8.17
CA THR A 49 -9.76 -2.76 -9.36
C THR A 49 -9.63 -1.30 -9.78
N ALA A 50 -9.58 -0.37 -8.83
CA ALA A 50 -9.34 1.05 -9.11
C ALA A 50 -7.96 1.27 -9.76
N LEU A 51 -6.90 0.68 -9.19
CA LEU A 51 -5.54 0.79 -9.71
C LEU A 51 -5.40 0.20 -11.13
N THR A 52 -6.11 -0.89 -11.45
CA THR A 52 -6.08 -1.47 -12.81
C THR A 52 -6.69 -0.59 -13.90
N GLN A 53 -7.50 0.41 -13.53
CA GLN A 53 -8.11 1.34 -14.49
C GLN A 53 -7.20 2.52 -14.82
N ILE A 54 -6.13 2.74 -14.03
CA ILE A 54 -5.19 3.84 -14.24
C ILE A 54 -4.22 3.46 -15.37
N PRO A 55 -4.02 4.33 -16.37
CA PRO A 55 -3.07 4.05 -17.45
C PRO A 55 -1.64 3.95 -16.89
N SER A 56 -0.93 2.90 -17.30
CA SER A 56 0.49 2.72 -16.97
C SER A 56 1.33 3.82 -17.60
N SER A 57 2.24 4.42 -16.82
CA SER A 57 3.21 5.39 -17.31
C SER A 57 4.62 4.98 -16.88
N LEU A 58 5.58 5.12 -17.80
CA LEU A 58 7.00 4.93 -17.49
C LEU A 58 7.53 6.26 -16.94
N SER A 59 7.83 6.29 -15.65
CA SER A 59 8.37 7.49 -14.99
C SER A 59 9.36 7.11 -13.89
N PHE A 60 10.33 7.99 -13.64
CA PHE A 60 11.20 7.87 -12.48
C PHE A 60 10.46 8.36 -11.24
N VAL A 61 10.34 7.49 -10.24
CA VAL A 61 9.72 7.80 -8.95
C VAL A 61 10.75 7.70 -7.83
N TYR A 62 10.56 8.49 -6.78
CA TYR A 62 11.45 8.55 -5.63
C TYR A 62 10.67 8.20 -4.36
N ARG A 63 11.28 7.41 -3.46
CA ARG A 63 10.72 7.07 -2.16
C ARG A 63 11.73 7.38 -1.06
N GLY A 64 11.39 8.35 -0.20
CA GLY A 64 12.14 8.64 1.02
C GLY A 64 11.77 7.65 2.13
N VAL A 65 12.76 7.13 2.85
CA VAL A 65 12.57 6.22 3.99
C VAL A 65 13.46 6.70 5.15
N LYS A 66 12.89 6.79 6.36
CA LYS A 66 13.64 7.21 7.56
C LYS A 66 14.58 6.12 8.11
N GLN A 67 14.37 4.87 7.73
CA GLN A 67 15.13 3.69 8.17
C GLN A 67 16.31 3.37 7.23
N ASP A 68 17.42 2.90 7.79
CA ASP A 68 18.54 2.36 7.01
C ASP A 68 18.17 1.02 6.39
N MET A 69 17.94 1.03 5.07
CA MET A 69 17.55 -0.14 4.29
C MET A 69 18.70 -0.70 3.42
N ARG A 70 19.94 -0.21 3.54
CA ARG A 70 21.05 -0.57 2.63
C ARG A 70 21.27 -2.07 2.49
N LYS A 71 21.10 -2.82 3.57
CA LYS A 71 21.26 -4.29 3.57
C LYS A 71 20.14 -5.03 2.81
N GLY A 72 18.96 -4.42 2.67
CA GLY A 72 17.79 -5.01 2.02
C GLY A 72 17.73 -4.79 0.51
N TYR A 73 18.55 -3.90 -0.05
CA TYR A 73 18.57 -3.53 -1.47
C TYR A 73 19.96 -3.72 -2.09
N PRO A 74 20.51 -4.95 -2.12
CA PRO A 74 21.78 -5.21 -2.78
C PRO A 74 21.66 -5.03 -4.31
N GLU A 75 22.73 -4.54 -4.93
CA GLU A 75 22.80 -4.34 -6.38
C GLU A 75 22.56 -5.65 -7.14
N GLY A 76 21.84 -5.56 -8.26
CA GLY A 76 21.55 -6.70 -9.13
C GLY A 76 20.54 -7.71 -8.59
N LYS A 77 19.89 -7.45 -7.45
CA LYS A 77 18.82 -8.32 -6.93
C LYS A 77 17.43 -7.68 -7.03
N THR A 78 16.45 -8.52 -7.35
CA THR A 78 15.03 -8.17 -7.20
C THR A 78 14.66 -8.19 -5.72
N PHE A 79 14.09 -7.09 -5.24
CA PHE A 79 13.43 -7.03 -3.94
C PHE A 79 11.92 -7.23 -4.15
N VAL A 80 11.30 -8.00 -3.25
CA VAL A 80 9.86 -8.30 -3.25
C VAL A 80 9.25 -7.81 -1.94
#